data_AF-A0A1J4LWI0-F1
#
_entry.id   AF-A0A1J4LWI0-F1
#
_cell.length_a   1.000
_cell.length_b   1.000
_cell.length_c   1.000
_cell.angle_alpha   90.00
_cell.angle_beta   90.00
_cell.angle_gamma   90.00
#
_symmetry.space_group_name_H-M   'P 1'
#
loop_
_entity.id
_entity.type
_entity.pdbx_description
1 polymer ?
#
loop_
_entity_poly.entity_id
_entity_poly.type
_entity_poly.pdbx_seq_one_letter_code
_entity_poly.pdbx_strand_id
1 'polypeptide(L)'
;MDRSSMTGSGESADLLVDIIETLEACGVDRDEYQLYDSIDVEALEQILNSSTEDVEVQFTVEGVRLAVTPESVDVLIDEESIPPNP
;
A
#
# COMPACT_ATOMS: atom_id res chain seq x y z
N MET A 1 -32.36 -13.60 -1.83
CA MET A 1 -31.40 -13.37 -0.72
C MET A 1 -30.13 -12.99 -1.44
N ASP A 2 -30.04 -11.73 -1.82
CA ASP A 2 -28.97 -11.27 -2.71
C ASP A 2 -28.35 -10.13 -1.95
N ARG A 3 -27.35 -10.51 -1.14
CA ARG A 3 -26.44 -9.60 -0.50
C ARG A 3 -25.57 -9.05 -1.63
N SER A 4 -26.12 -8.13 -2.43
CA SER A 4 -25.30 -7.17 -3.14
C SER A 4 -24.70 -6.29 -2.05
N SER A 5 -23.67 -6.83 -1.39
CA SER A 5 -22.82 -6.08 -0.50
C SER A 5 -22.17 -5.05 -1.40
N MET A 6 -22.66 -3.82 -1.27
CA MET A 6 -21.97 -2.63 -1.73
C MET A 6 -20.73 -2.48 -0.84
N THR A 7 -19.73 -3.33 -1.08
CA THR A 7 -18.36 -3.07 -0.69
C THR A 7 -17.72 -2.57 -1.98
N GLY A 8 -17.10 -1.41 -1.91
CA GLY A 8 -16.57 -0.69 -3.07
C GLY A 8 -16.42 0.80 -2.79
N SER A 9 -16.66 1.26 -1.57
CA SER A 9 -16.45 2.67 -1.20
C SER A 9 -15.90 2.86 0.21
N GLY A 10 -15.64 1.77 0.93
CA GLY A 10 -15.00 1.79 2.25
C GLY A 10 -13.57 1.24 2.19
N GLU A 11 -13.31 0.27 1.31
CA GLU A 11 -12.00 -0.37 1.18
C GLU A 11 -10.91 0.61 0.71
N SER A 12 -11.21 1.52 -0.22
CA SER A 12 -10.26 2.52 -0.75
C SER A 12 -9.77 3.48 0.30
N ALA A 13 -10.68 3.88 1.19
CA ALA A 13 -10.36 4.80 2.27
C ALA A 13 -9.50 4.09 3.33
N ASP A 14 -9.83 2.83 3.65
CA ASP A 14 -9.03 2.00 4.57
C ASP A 14 -7.63 1.75 3.99
N LEU A 15 -7.53 1.34 2.73
CA LEU A 15 -6.26 1.05 2.06
C LEU A 15 -5.36 2.30 2.00
N LEU A 16 -5.93 3.44 1.66
CA LEU A 16 -5.19 4.70 1.63
C LEU A 16 -4.67 5.08 3.03
N VAL A 17 -5.47 4.89 4.07
CA VAL A 17 -5.05 5.15 5.46
C VAL A 17 -3.89 4.22 5.84
N ASP A 18 -3.98 2.94 5.52
CA ASP A 18 -2.94 1.94 5.82
C ASP A 18 -1.61 2.26 5.10
N ILE A 19 -1.68 2.69 3.83
CA ILE A 19 -0.52 3.18 3.07
C ILE A 19 0.09 4.42 3.73
N ILE A 20 -0.74 5.38 4.13
CA ILE A 20 -0.29 6.62 4.80
C ILE A 20 0.38 6.30 6.13
N GLU A 21 -0.25 5.47 6.97
CA GLU A 21 0.31 5.09 8.27
C GLU A 21 1.63 4.36 8.12
N THR A 22 1.76 3.50 7.10
CA THR A 22 3.02 2.79 6.80
C THR A 22 4.13 3.76 6.35
N LEU A 23 3.80 4.73 5.50
CA LEU A 23 4.73 5.77 5.05
C LEU A 23 5.17 6.67 6.21
N GLU A 24 4.24 7.14 7.04
CA GLU A 24 4.56 7.95 8.22
C GLU A 24 5.37 7.16 9.25
N ALA A 25 5.10 5.87 9.44
CA ALA A 25 5.89 5.00 10.30
C ALA A 25 7.33 4.80 9.78
N CYS A 26 7.54 4.88 8.47
CA CYS A 26 8.87 4.86 7.85
C CYS A 26 9.58 6.23 7.93
N GLY A 27 8.85 7.30 8.28
CA GLY A 27 9.36 8.66 8.40
C GLY A 27 9.16 9.52 7.15
N VAL A 28 8.28 9.10 6.23
CA VAL A 28 7.92 9.88 5.03
C VAL A 28 6.79 10.84 5.38
N ASP A 29 7.03 12.13 5.23
CA ASP A 29 6.05 13.18 5.53
C ASP A 29 4.93 13.24 4.49
N ARG A 30 3.73 13.66 4.92
CA ARG A 30 2.54 13.81 4.05
C ARG A 30 2.72 14.73 2.87
N ASP A 31 3.57 15.73 3.03
CA ASP A 31 3.89 16.68 1.98
C ASP A 31 4.85 16.09 0.93
N GLU A 32 5.63 15.05 1.26
CA GLU A 32 6.62 14.45 0.36
C GLU A 32 6.06 13.31 -0.49
N TYR A 33 5.17 12.49 0.06
CA TYR A 33 4.67 11.32 -0.69
C TYR A 33 3.66 11.66 -1.79
N GLN A 34 3.02 12.84 -1.77
CA GLN A 34 1.97 13.28 -2.71
C GLN A 34 1.13 12.12 -3.30
N LEU A 35 0.62 11.25 -2.43
CA LEU A 35 0.06 9.94 -2.82
C LEU A 35 -0.95 10.04 -3.94
N TYR A 36 -1.84 11.04 -3.90
CA TYR A 36 -2.85 11.25 -4.95
C TYR A 36 -2.30 11.68 -6.33
N ASP A 37 -1.08 12.20 -6.40
CA ASP A 37 -0.43 12.56 -7.66
C ASP A 37 0.39 11.38 -8.23
N SER A 38 0.96 10.56 -7.35
CA SER A 38 1.85 9.44 -7.72
C SER A 38 1.18 8.06 -7.75
N ILE A 39 0.13 7.87 -6.95
CA ILE A 39 -0.57 6.60 -6.73
C ILE A 39 -2.07 6.84 -6.91
N ASP A 40 -2.63 6.22 -7.93
CA ASP A 40 -4.08 6.18 -8.12
C ASP A 40 -4.66 5.04 -7.28
N VAL A 41 -5.15 5.38 -6.08
CA VAL A 41 -5.69 4.38 -5.13
C VAL A 41 -6.89 3.63 -5.68
N GLU A 42 -7.69 4.27 -6.54
CA GLU A 42 -8.82 3.61 -7.20
C GLU A 42 -8.32 2.54 -8.18
N ALA A 43 -7.27 2.84 -8.94
CA ALA A 43 -6.63 1.85 -9.80
C ALA A 43 -5.98 0.71 -9.00
N LEU A 44 -5.31 1.03 -7.89
CA LEU A 44 -4.70 0.05 -6.99
C LEU A 44 -5.75 -0.92 -6.46
N GLU A 45 -6.84 -0.39 -5.91
CA GLU A 45 -8.00 -1.17 -5.47
C GLU A 45 -8.57 -2.05 -6.57
N GLN A 46 -8.71 -1.53 -7.80
CA GLN A 46 -9.23 -2.32 -8.90
C GLN A 46 -8.27 -3.44 -9.31
N ILE A 47 -6.96 -3.26 -9.19
CA ILE A 47 -5.98 -4.34 -9.42
C ILE A 47 -6.11 -5.43 -8.35
N LEU A 48 -6.25 -5.03 -7.08
CA LEU A 48 -6.43 -5.93 -5.96
C LEU A 48 -7.75 -6.70 -6.07
N ASN A 49 -8.85 -6.02 -6.42
CA ASN A 49 -10.18 -6.62 -6.56
C ASN A 49 -10.35 -7.43 -7.86
N SER A 50 -9.66 -7.06 -8.94
CA SER A 50 -9.76 -7.78 -10.22
C SER A 50 -8.99 -9.09 -10.20
N SER A 51 -8.07 -9.29 -9.26
CA SER A 51 -7.26 -10.49 -9.15
C SER A 51 -7.90 -11.44 -8.14
N THR A 52 -8.16 -12.67 -8.56
CA THR A 52 -8.71 -13.73 -7.68
C THR A 52 -7.61 -14.52 -6.95
N GLU A 53 -6.35 -14.26 -7.29
CA GLU A 53 -5.15 -14.84 -6.70
C GLU A 53 -4.40 -13.77 -5.90
N ASP A 54 -3.57 -14.18 -4.94
CA ASP A 54 -2.67 -13.34 -4.13
C ASP A 54 -1.88 -12.36 -5.01
N VAL A 55 -2.43 -11.16 -5.19
CA VAL A 55 -1.80 -10.07 -5.92
C VAL A 55 -1.15 -9.14 -4.92
N GLU A 56 0.13 -8.86 -5.17
CA GLU A 56 0.92 -7.91 -4.42
C GLU A 56 1.38 -6.82 -5.37
N VAL A 57 1.04 -5.58 -5.05
CA VAL A 57 1.47 -4.40 -5.81
C VAL A 57 2.60 -3.73 -5.04
N GLN A 58 3.80 -3.77 -5.61
CA GLN A 58 4.96 -3.10 -5.04
C GLN A 58 5.24 -1.77 -5.73
N PHE A 59 5.42 -0.70 -4.96
CA PHE A 59 5.82 0.61 -5.48
C PHE A 59 6.83 1.27 -4.55
N THR A 60 7.59 2.24 -5.09
CA THR A 60 8.59 3.01 -4.32
C THR A 60 8.14 4.45 -4.22
N VAL A 61 7.96 4.95 -3.00
CA VAL A 61 7.66 6.35 -2.71
C VAL A 61 8.83 6.92 -1.94
N GLU A 62 9.47 7.97 -2.49
CA GLU A 62 10.60 8.65 -1.84
C GLU A 62 11.76 7.72 -1.39
N GLY A 63 11.92 6.55 -2.02
CA GLY A 63 12.93 5.56 -1.65
C GLY A 63 12.46 4.50 -0.65
N VAL A 64 11.24 4.61 -0.11
CA VAL A 64 10.57 3.58 0.66
C VAL A 64 9.81 2.65 -0.29
N ARG A 65 10.12 1.35 -0.27
CA ARG A 65 9.35 0.35 -1.01
C ARG A 65 8.18 -0.14 -0.16
N LEU A 66 6.98 -0.04 -0.71
CA LEU A 66 5.77 -0.58 -0.11
C LEU A 66 5.25 -1.74 -0.94
N ALA A 67 4.81 -2.79 -0.27
CA ALA A 67 4.05 -3.90 -0.82
C ALA A 67 2.60 -3.76 -0.35
N VAL A 68 1.68 -3.65 -1.30
CA VAL A 68 0.25 -3.55 -1.02
C VAL A 68 -0.44 -4.81 -1.49
N THR A 69 -1.16 -5.45 -0.58
CA THR A 69 -1.97 -6.65 -0.82
C THR A 69 -3.45 -6.34 -0.51
N PRO A 70 -4.41 -7.17 -0.94
CA PRO A 70 -5.81 -6.95 -0.57
C PRO A 70 -6.08 -7.11 0.93
N GLU A 71 -5.16 -7.71 1.69
CA GLU A 71 -5.31 -7.94 3.12
C GLU A 71 -4.56 -6.92 3.99
N SER A 72 -3.41 -6.40 3.54
CA SER A 72 -2.56 -5.48 4.33
C SER A 72 -1.54 -4.72 3.46
N VAL A 73 -1.01 -3.62 4.02
CA VAL A 73 0.14 -2.90 3.48
C VAL A 73 1.37 -3.21 4.32
N ASP A 74 2.48 -3.55 3.66
CA ASP A 74 3.75 -3.85 4.32
C ASP A 74 4.89 -3.04 3.69
N VAL A 75 5.94 -2.77 4.48
CA VAL A 75 7.10 -2.00 4.03
C VAL A 75 8.22 -2.98 3.70
N LEU A 76 8.70 -2.93 2.46
CA LEU A 76 9.82 -3.76 2.01
C LEU A 76 11.13 -3.06 2.39
N ILE A 77 11.56 -3.30 3.63
CA ILE A 77 12.88 -2.91 4.10
C ILE A 77 13.90 -3.84 3.42
N ASP A 78 14.78 -3.29 2.59
CA ASP A 78 15.93 -4.05 2.10
C ASP A 78 16.87 -4.25 3.29
N GLU A 79 17.00 -5.47 3.78
CA GLU A 79 17.83 -5.84 4.94
C GLU A 79 19.35 -5.73 4.65
N GLU A 80 19.77 -4.87 3.71
CA GLU A 80 21.17 -4.70 3.32
C GLU A 80 21.89 -3.59 4.15
N SER A 81 21.71 -3.59 5.47
CA SER A 81 22.60 -2.85 6.36
C SER A 81 22.72 -3.44 7.76
N ILE A 82 22.70 -4.76 7.88
CA ILE A 82 23.40 -5.41 9.00
C ILE A 82 24.87 -5.54 8.57
N PRO A 83 25.79 -4.64 8.96
CA PRO A 83 27.20 -4.89 8.76
C PRO A 83 27.55 -6.19 9.50
N PRO A 84 28.26 -7.15 8.87
CA PRO A 84 28.74 -8.32 9.58
C PRO A 84 29.69 -7.83 10.68
N ASN A 85 29.28 -8.02 11.94
CA ASN A 85 30.09 -7.68 13.10
C ASN A 85 31.39 -8.53 13.07
N PRO A 86 32.59 -7.91 13.13
CA PRO A 86 33.87 -8.63 13.07
C PRO A 86 34.15 -9.52 14.28
#